data_AF-A0A256ZUN6-F1
#
_entry.id   AF-A0A256ZUN6-F1
#
_cell.length_a   1.000
_cell.length_b   1.000
_cell.length_c   1.000
_cell.angle_alpha   90.00
_cell.angle_beta   90.00
_cell.angle_gamma   90.00
#
_symmetry.space_group_name_H-M   'P 1'
#
loop_
_entity.id
_entity.type
_entity.pdbx_description
1 polymer ?
#
loop_
_entity_poly.entity_id
_entity_poly.type
_entity_poly.pdbx_seq_one_letter_code
_entity_poly.pdbx_strand_id
1 'polypeptide(L)'
;MCLHGKDPVVALASILTFAEKNYGKHVEEVMENIKKKSLFEQLITTIISQNTNWKNTKRALHNLREYFAKISPEKIAKVDLETLERLLKPAGLYKVKSKVIKNLANEIIRRKLLEIKNAERLRNELLKIRGIGPKTVDVVLAFSLNEQILPVDTHIRRISLRIGLTSSRKYYDIRFSLERNIPSKYRVRAHLLLINFGRNICRSREPLCRACPASKYCLSSRV
;
A
#
# COMPACT_ATOMS: atom_id res chain seq x y z
N MET A 1 -12.77 30.21 -17.01
CA MET A 1 -11.32 30.49 -17.02
C MET A 1 -10.62 29.25 -17.57
N CYS A 2 -10.24 29.26 -18.85
CA CYS A 2 -9.74 28.07 -19.54
C CYS A 2 -8.40 27.62 -18.95
N LEU A 3 -8.36 26.41 -18.41
CA LEU A 3 -7.19 25.74 -17.80
C LEU A 3 -6.13 25.38 -18.85
N HIS A 4 -5.64 26.36 -19.61
CA HIS A 4 -4.63 26.14 -20.65
C HIS A 4 -3.39 25.50 -20.01
N GLY A 5 -3.13 24.24 -20.38
CA GLY A 5 -1.97 23.48 -19.96
C GLY A 5 -2.14 22.57 -18.74
N LYS A 6 -3.31 22.52 -18.07
CA LYS A 6 -3.57 21.51 -17.03
C LYS A 6 -4.14 20.24 -17.66
N ASP A 7 -3.41 19.14 -17.48
CA ASP A 7 -3.79 17.83 -18.02
C ASP A 7 -3.42 16.75 -16.99
N PRO A 8 -4.40 16.13 -16.32
CA PRO A 8 -4.13 15.13 -15.28
C PRO A 8 -3.49 13.85 -15.83
N VAL A 9 -3.73 13.51 -17.10
CA VAL A 9 -3.18 12.30 -17.72
C VAL A 9 -1.70 12.54 -18.06
N VAL A 10 -1.37 13.68 -18.65
CA VAL A 10 0.02 14.08 -18.91
C VAL A 10 0.79 14.27 -17.60
N ALA A 11 0.14 14.84 -16.57
CA ALA A 11 0.71 14.94 -15.23
C ALA A 11 1.06 13.55 -14.65
N LEU A 12 0.13 12.59 -14.74
CA LEU A 12 0.35 11.22 -14.25
C LEU A 12 1.49 10.53 -15.01
N ALA A 13 1.51 10.65 -16.34
CA ALA A 13 2.58 10.09 -17.17
C ALA A 13 3.94 10.69 -16.81
N SER A 14 4.03 12.01 -16.66
CA SER A 14 5.26 12.72 -16.27
C SER A 14 5.78 12.25 -14.90
N ILE A 15 4.87 12.02 -13.94
CA ILE A 15 5.19 11.48 -12.62
C ILE A 15 5.75 10.06 -12.73
N LEU A 16 5.08 9.18 -13.48
CA LEU A 16 5.49 7.78 -13.61
C LEU A 16 6.84 7.65 -14.31
N THR A 17 7.08 8.41 -15.39
CA THR A 17 8.37 8.42 -16.09
C THR A 17 9.50 8.90 -15.18
N PHE A 18 9.29 9.99 -14.44
CA PHE A 18 10.29 10.48 -13.47
C PHE A 18 10.53 9.46 -12.37
N ALA A 19 9.46 8.89 -11.80
CA ALA A 19 9.57 7.93 -10.72
C ALA A 19 10.29 6.65 -11.17
N GLU A 20 10.02 6.18 -12.39
CA GLU A 20 10.70 5.03 -12.98
C GLU A 20 12.20 5.28 -13.10
N LYS A 21 12.59 6.44 -13.65
CA LYS A 21 14.00 6.83 -13.78
C LYS A 21 14.73 6.91 -12.45
N ASN A 22 14.09 7.44 -11.40
CA ASN A 22 14.75 7.73 -10.12
C ASN A 22 14.60 6.61 -9.08
N TYR A 23 13.55 5.79 -9.16
CA TYR A 23 13.21 4.79 -8.15
C TYR A 23 13.03 3.38 -8.72
N GLY A 24 13.10 3.18 -10.04
CA GLY A 24 12.82 1.89 -10.69
C GLY A 24 13.67 0.73 -10.17
N LYS A 25 14.98 0.94 -9.97
CA LYS A 25 15.88 -0.08 -9.39
C LYS A 25 15.43 -0.48 -7.98
N HIS A 26 15.15 0.50 -7.12
CA HIS A 26 14.66 0.25 -5.77
C HIS A 26 13.29 -0.45 -5.77
N VAL A 27 12.40 -0.07 -6.69
CA VAL A 27 11.09 -0.72 -6.85
C VAL A 27 11.26 -2.18 -7.24
N GLU A 28 12.20 -2.50 -8.11
CA GLU A 28 12.51 -3.89 -8.49
C GLU A 28 12.92 -4.73 -7.27
N GLU A 29 13.90 -4.23 -6.50
CA GLU A 29 14.35 -4.88 -5.26
C GLU A 29 13.20 -5.11 -4.27
N VAL A 30 12.30 -4.12 -4.13
CA VAL A 30 11.14 -4.24 -3.25
C VAL A 30 10.18 -5.33 -3.76
N MET A 31 9.91 -5.37 -5.05
CA MET A 31 9.03 -6.39 -5.65
C MET A 31 9.59 -7.80 -5.47
N GLU A 32 10.89 -8.00 -5.70
CA GLU A 32 11.56 -9.28 -5.46
C GLU A 32 11.47 -9.72 -3.99
N ASN A 33 11.68 -8.79 -3.06
CA ASN A 33 11.57 -9.07 -1.63
C ASN A 33 10.15 -9.40 -1.19
N ILE A 34 9.13 -8.83 -1.84
CA ILE A 34 7.73 -9.13 -1.54
C ILE A 34 7.36 -10.54 -2.03
N LYS A 35 7.85 -10.96 -3.21
CA LYS A 35 7.62 -12.32 -3.76
C LYS A 35 8.08 -13.44 -2.82
N LYS A 36 9.09 -13.19 -1.97
CA LYS A 36 9.62 -14.15 -1.00
C LYS A 36 8.72 -14.37 0.22
N LYS A 37 7.69 -13.55 0.42
CA LYS A 37 6.83 -13.58 1.62
C LYS A 37 5.57 -14.40 1.39
N SER A 38 5.16 -15.14 2.42
CA SER A 38 3.83 -15.77 2.43
C SER A 38 2.70 -14.73 2.42
N LEU A 39 1.52 -15.13 1.94
CA LEU A 39 0.33 -14.28 1.92
C LEU A 39 0.03 -13.70 3.32
N PHE A 40 0.12 -14.54 4.35
CA PHE A 40 -0.09 -14.10 5.73
C PHE A 40 0.95 -13.06 6.17
N GLU A 41 2.23 -13.29 5.88
CA GLU A 41 3.26 -12.32 6.21
C GLU A 41 3.10 -10.99 5.45
N GLN A 42 2.58 -11.02 4.22
CA GLN A 42 2.23 -9.80 3.47
C GLN A 42 1.05 -9.05 4.11
N LEU A 43 0.01 -9.74 4.58
CA LEU A 43 -1.09 -9.12 5.34
C LEU A 43 -0.58 -8.43 6.60
N ILE A 44 0.23 -9.15 7.40
CA ILE A 44 0.84 -8.62 8.63
C ILE A 44 1.74 -7.42 8.32
N THR A 45 2.63 -7.54 7.34
CA THR A 45 3.49 -6.43 6.88
C THR A 45 2.65 -5.20 6.52
N THR A 46 1.55 -5.41 5.78
CA THR A 46 0.68 -4.33 5.33
C THR A 46 0.02 -3.62 6.51
N ILE A 47 -0.50 -4.37 7.49
CA ILE A 47 -1.11 -3.80 8.71
C ILE A 47 -0.08 -3.03 9.54
N ILE A 48 1.12 -3.60 9.75
CA ILE A 48 2.20 -2.96 10.51
C ILE A 48 2.60 -1.63 9.87
N SER A 49 2.68 -1.57 8.53
CA SER A 49 3.11 -0.39 7.77
C SER A 49 2.13 0.79 7.81
N GLN A 50 0.87 0.57 8.21
CA GLN A 50 -0.14 1.63 8.24
C GLN A 50 0.24 2.70 9.26
N ASN A 51 0.33 3.95 8.80
CA ASN A 51 0.74 5.10 9.60
C ASN A 51 2.10 4.90 10.31
N THR A 52 3.03 4.20 9.64
CA THR A 52 4.35 3.88 10.19
C THR A 52 5.42 4.08 9.13
N ASN A 53 6.55 4.69 9.52
CA ASN A 53 7.69 4.80 8.64
C ASN A 53 8.33 3.43 8.38
N TRP A 54 9.10 3.32 7.30
CA TRP A 54 9.67 2.04 6.89
C TRP A 54 10.70 1.48 7.89
N LYS A 55 11.49 2.36 8.53
CA LYS A 55 12.47 1.98 9.58
C LYS A 55 11.79 1.24 10.73
N ASN A 56 10.70 1.80 11.25
CA ASN A 56 9.95 1.22 12.36
C ASN A 56 9.15 -0.02 11.94
N THR A 57 8.65 -0.05 10.71
CA THR A 57 8.02 -1.26 10.13
C THR A 57 9.01 -2.42 10.10
N LYS A 58 10.23 -2.19 9.61
CA LYS A 58 11.32 -3.19 9.57
C LYS A 58 11.67 -3.68 10.98
N ARG A 59 11.80 -2.78 11.95
CA ARG A 59 12.08 -3.14 13.36
C ARG A 59 11.00 -4.05 13.95
N ALA A 60 9.72 -3.70 13.77
CA ALA A 60 8.63 -4.53 14.28
C ALA A 60 8.57 -5.91 13.59
N LEU A 61 8.81 -5.97 12.27
CA LEU A 61 8.89 -7.25 11.55
C LEU A 61 10.09 -8.09 11.99
N HIS A 62 11.23 -7.47 12.26
CA HIS A 62 12.40 -8.15 12.81
C HIS A 62 12.07 -8.75 14.18
N ASN A 63 11.50 -7.97 15.11
CA ASN A 63 11.07 -8.48 16.41
C ASN A 63 10.15 -9.71 16.30
N LEU A 64 9.17 -9.68 15.38
CA LEU A 64 8.29 -10.83 15.14
C LEU A 64 9.06 -12.05 14.61
N ARG A 65 10.01 -11.84 13.70
CA ARG A 65 10.81 -12.93 13.11
C ARG A 65 11.78 -13.54 14.14
N GLU A 66 12.45 -12.72 14.94
CA GLU A 66 13.29 -13.21 16.04
C GLU A 66 12.48 -14.02 17.04
N TYR A 67 11.28 -13.55 17.39
CA TYR A 67 10.43 -14.24 18.38
C TYR A 67 9.83 -15.54 17.85
N PHE A 68 9.36 -15.57 16.59
CA PHE A 68 8.63 -16.73 16.04
C PHE A 68 9.45 -17.64 15.14
N ALA A 69 10.64 -17.23 14.68
CA ALA A 69 11.40 -17.76 13.55
C ALA A 69 10.66 -17.70 12.18
N LYS A 70 9.37 -18.07 12.16
CA LYS A 70 8.45 -18.00 11.02
C LYS A 70 7.12 -17.42 11.46
N ILE A 71 6.66 -16.37 10.78
CA ILE A 71 5.35 -15.74 11.04
C ILE A 71 4.26 -16.61 10.42
N SER A 72 3.36 -17.17 11.24
CA SER A 72 2.21 -17.98 10.80
C SER A 72 0.94 -17.63 11.58
N PRO A 73 -0.26 -17.89 11.03
CA PRO A 73 -1.52 -17.64 11.72
C PRO A 73 -1.57 -18.33 13.09
N GLU A 74 -1.12 -19.58 13.18
CA GLU A 74 -1.22 -20.40 14.40
C GLU A 74 -0.37 -19.80 15.53
N LYS A 75 0.84 -19.33 15.21
CA LYS A 75 1.73 -18.69 16.17
C LYS A 75 1.19 -17.36 16.67
N ILE A 76 0.64 -16.54 15.77
CA ILE A 76 0.05 -15.24 16.10
C ILE A 76 -1.27 -15.40 16.87
N ALA A 77 -2.06 -16.44 16.59
CA ALA A 77 -3.29 -16.73 17.32
C ALA A 77 -2.98 -17.16 18.77
N LYS A 78 -1.94 -17.98 18.97
CA LYS A 78 -1.55 -18.53 20.27
C LYS A 78 -0.81 -17.55 21.19
N VAL A 79 0.01 -16.64 20.66
CA VAL A 79 0.76 -15.69 21.49
C VAL A 79 -0.19 -14.79 22.28
N ASP A 80 0.13 -14.48 23.53
CA ASP A 80 -0.66 -13.53 24.31
C ASP A 80 -0.63 -12.12 23.70
N LEU A 81 -1.66 -11.32 23.99
CA LEU A 81 -1.81 -10.01 23.35
C LEU A 81 -0.72 -9.02 23.79
N GLU A 82 -0.26 -9.10 25.05
CA GLU A 82 0.74 -8.19 25.61
C GLU A 82 2.12 -8.39 24.98
N THR A 83 2.52 -9.64 24.77
CA THR A 83 3.73 -9.98 24.02
C THR A 83 3.65 -9.45 22.60
N LEU A 84 2.52 -9.64 21.90
CA LEU A 84 2.37 -9.11 20.55
C LEU A 84 2.44 -7.57 20.51
N GLU A 85 1.82 -6.89 21.48
CA GLU A 85 1.95 -5.44 21.67
C GLU A 85 3.39 -4.99 21.88
N ARG A 86 4.17 -5.69 22.72
CA ARG A 86 5.59 -5.40 22.95
C ARG A 86 6.42 -5.53 21.67
N LEU A 87 6.22 -6.62 20.91
CA LEU A 87 6.93 -6.84 19.65
C LEU A 87 6.62 -5.75 18.61
N LEU A 88 5.37 -5.29 18.57
CA LEU A 88 4.88 -4.27 17.64
C LEU A 88 5.06 -2.83 18.10
N LYS A 89 5.51 -2.58 19.34
CA LYS A 89 5.69 -1.24 19.93
C LYS A 89 6.41 -0.24 19.00
N PRO A 90 7.51 -0.61 18.28
CA PRO A 90 8.18 0.31 17.37
C PRO A 90 7.28 0.86 16.25
N ALA A 91 6.26 0.10 15.83
CA ALA A 91 5.39 0.48 14.73
C ALA A 91 4.40 1.60 15.06
N GLY A 92 4.22 1.95 16.34
CA GLY A 92 3.17 2.89 16.76
C GLY A 92 1.76 2.36 16.51
N LEU A 93 0.76 2.92 17.21
CA LEU A 93 -0.61 2.38 17.24
C LEU A 93 -0.65 0.86 17.55
N TYR A 94 0.36 0.38 18.28
CA TYR A 94 0.64 -1.04 18.42
C TYR A 94 -0.51 -1.78 19.11
N LYS A 95 -1.17 -1.18 20.10
CA LYS A 95 -2.37 -1.75 20.74
C LYS A 95 -3.48 -2.08 19.74
N VAL A 96 -3.74 -1.15 18.81
CA VAL A 96 -4.75 -1.36 17.76
C VAL A 96 -4.28 -2.40 16.76
N LYS A 97 -3.01 -2.31 16.32
CA LYS A 97 -2.44 -3.24 15.35
C LYS A 97 -2.38 -4.67 15.88
N SER A 98 -1.98 -4.89 17.12
CA SER A 98 -1.94 -6.20 17.77
C SER A 98 -3.32 -6.86 17.78
N LYS A 99 -4.36 -6.09 18.15
CA LYS A 99 -5.75 -6.58 18.13
C LYS A 99 -6.20 -6.97 16.72
N VAL A 100 -5.93 -6.14 15.72
CA VAL A 100 -6.26 -6.43 14.31
C VAL A 100 -5.51 -7.65 13.79
N ILE A 101 -4.20 -7.75 14.09
CA ILE A 101 -3.35 -8.87 13.66
C ILE A 101 -3.79 -10.19 14.30
N LYS A 102 -4.10 -10.18 15.60
CA LYS A 102 -4.57 -11.38 16.30
C LYS A 102 -5.95 -11.81 15.80
N ASN A 103 -6.86 -10.85 15.58
CA ASN A 103 -8.16 -11.12 14.96
C ASN A 103 -8.03 -11.72 13.56
N LEU A 104 -7.15 -11.14 12.72
CA LEU A 104 -6.86 -11.65 11.40
C LEU A 104 -6.37 -13.11 11.44
N ALA A 105 -5.43 -13.42 12.32
CA ALA A 105 -4.91 -14.78 12.46
C ALA A 105 -6.01 -15.79 12.83
N ASN A 106 -6.86 -15.45 13.81
CA ASN A 106 -7.99 -16.28 14.23
C ASN A 106 -9.00 -16.50 13.08
N GLU A 107 -9.36 -15.44 12.36
CA GLU A 107 -10.31 -15.53 11.24
C GLU A 107 -9.76 -16.34 10.07
N ILE A 108 -8.45 -16.20 9.78
CA ILE A 108 -7.77 -16.99 8.76
C ILE A 108 -7.83 -18.48 9.07
N ILE A 109 -7.56 -18.88 10.31
CA ILE A 109 -7.62 -20.28 10.75
C ILE A 109 -9.06 -20.78 10.68
N ARG A 110 -9.99 -20.06 11.34
CA ARG A 110 -11.39 -20.45 11.48
C ARG A 110 -12.08 -20.68 10.14
N ARG A 111 -11.79 -19.83 9.15
CA ARG A 111 -12.43 -19.85 7.82
C ARG A 111 -11.55 -20.44 6.72
N LYS A 112 -10.37 -20.98 7.09
CA LYS A 112 -9.40 -21.56 6.15
C LYS A 112 -9.07 -20.65 4.98
N LEU A 113 -8.89 -19.35 5.25
CA LEU A 113 -8.79 -18.35 4.18
C LEU A 113 -7.56 -18.52 3.29
N LEU A 114 -6.47 -19.12 3.80
CA LEU A 114 -5.27 -19.39 3.01
C LEU A 114 -5.46 -20.51 1.97
N GLU A 115 -6.53 -21.30 2.07
CA GLU A 115 -6.86 -22.35 1.09
C GLU A 115 -7.62 -21.78 -0.13
N ILE A 116 -8.12 -20.54 -0.04
CA ILE A 116 -8.90 -19.92 -1.11
C ILE A 116 -7.96 -19.41 -2.22
N LYS A 117 -7.95 -20.11 -3.35
CA LYS A 117 -7.16 -19.74 -4.54
C LYS A 117 -7.81 -18.67 -5.42
N ASN A 118 -9.14 -18.57 -5.39
CA ASN A 118 -9.87 -17.57 -6.18
C ASN A 118 -9.74 -16.18 -5.52
N ALA A 119 -9.13 -15.24 -6.23
CA ALA A 119 -8.82 -13.91 -5.71
C ALA A 119 -10.05 -13.11 -5.29
N GLU A 120 -11.15 -13.17 -6.05
CA GLU A 120 -12.39 -12.47 -5.74
C GLU A 120 -13.05 -13.01 -4.46
N ARG A 121 -13.14 -14.33 -4.34
CA ARG A 121 -13.64 -14.99 -3.12
C ARG A 121 -12.77 -14.63 -1.93
N LEU A 122 -11.45 -14.72 -2.04
CA LEU A 122 -10.54 -14.36 -0.96
C LEU A 122 -10.70 -12.89 -0.57
N ARG A 123 -10.86 -12.00 -1.56
CA ARG A 123 -11.11 -10.58 -1.36
C ARG A 123 -12.34 -10.33 -0.50
N ASN A 124 -13.46 -10.92 -0.89
CA ASN A 124 -14.74 -10.77 -0.20
C ASN A 124 -14.68 -11.31 1.23
N GLU A 125 -13.95 -12.42 1.43
CA GLU A 125 -13.78 -13.00 2.76
C GLU A 125 -12.90 -12.14 3.66
N LEU A 126 -11.77 -11.62 3.15
CA LEU A 126 -10.86 -10.74 3.90
C LEU A 126 -11.52 -9.41 4.29
N LEU A 127 -12.36 -8.84 3.44
CA LEU A 127 -13.08 -7.59 3.72
C LEU A 127 -14.12 -7.71 4.84
N LYS A 128 -14.58 -8.93 5.15
CA LYS A 128 -15.48 -9.18 6.29
C LYS A 128 -14.74 -9.10 7.64
N ILE A 129 -13.40 -9.11 7.65
CA ILE A 129 -12.61 -9.07 8.88
C ILE A 129 -12.49 -7.64 9.39
N ARG A 130 -13.01 -7.39 10.60
CA ARG A 130 -12.90 -6.09 11.27
C ARG A 130 -11.44 -5.61 11.35
N GLY A 131 -11.20 -4.40 10.86
CA GLY A 131 -9.86 -3.78 10.81
C GLY A 131 -9.11 -4.02 9.50
N ILE A 132 -9.65 -4.82 8.57
CA ILE A 132 -9.09 -5.06 7.25
C ILE A 132 -9.90 -4.29 6.21
N GLY A 133 -9.30 -3.22 5.67
CA GLY A 133 -9.94 -2.38 4.65
C GLY A 133 -9.50 -2.71 3.21
N PRO A 134 -10.17 -2.11 2.19
CA PRO A 134 -9.90 -2.34 0.77
C PRO A 134 -8.43 -2.22 0.38
N LYS A 135 -7.73 -1.19 0.88
CA LYS A 135 -6.30 -1.01 0.61
C LYS A 135 -5.47 -2.22 1.05
N THR A 136 -5.73 -2.76 2.24
CA THR A 136 -4.96 -3.89 2.78
C THR A 136 -5.15 -5.12 1.90
N VAL A 137 -6.40 -5.41 1.55
CA VAL A 137 -6.76 -6.57 0.73
C VAL A 137 -6.18 -6.42 -0.67
N ASP A 138 -6.39 -5.27 -1.32
CA ASP A 138 -5.93 -5.04 -2.70
C ASP A 138 -4.39 -5.08 -2.80
N VAL A 139 -3.65 -4.65 -1.78
CA VAL A 139 -2.18 -4.84 -1.72
C VAL A 139 -1.85 -6.34 -1.75
N VAL A 140 -2.49 -7.15 -0.91
CA VAL A 140 -2.17 -8.58 -0.85
C VAL A 140 -2.57 -9.30 -2.13
N LEU A 141 -3.71 -8.98 -2.73
CA LEU A 141 -4.08 -9.53 -4.03
C LEU A 141 -3.06 -9.18 -5.11
N ALA A 142 -2.64 -7.92 -5.17
CA ALA A 142 -1.67 -7.46 -6.15
C ALA A 142 -0.31 -8.15 -6.02
N PHE A 143 0.17 -8.34 -4.79
CA PHE A 143 1.53 -8.81 -4.52
C PHE A 143 1.66 -10.31 -4.22
N SER A 144 0.62 -10.96 -3.70
CA SER A 144 0.62 -12.41 -3.42
C SER A 144 -0.02 -13.23 -4.52
N LEU A 145 -1.07 -12.69 -5.18
CA LEU A 145 -1.83 -13.40 -6.21
C LEU A 145 -1.59 -12.84 -7.63
N ASN A 146 -0.64 -11.91 -7.77
CA ASN A 146 -0.26 -11.30 -9.06
C ASN A 146 -1.45 -10.63 -9.79
N GLU A 147 -2.47 -10.20 -9.03
CA GLU A 147 -3.61 -9.49 -9.55
C GLU A 147 -3.19 -8.12 -10.08
N GLN A 148 -3.70 -7.73 -11.25
CA GLN A 148 -3.37 -6.45 -11.89
C GLN A 148 -4.22 -5.30 -11.30
N ILE A 149 -4.14 -5.15 -9.98
CA ILE A 149 -4.84 -4.14 -9.17
C ILE A 149 -3.86 -3.03 -8.83
N LEU A 150 -4.33 -1.78 -8.76
CA LEU A 150 -3.55 -0.64 -8.25
C LEU A 150 -4.06 -0.22 -6.87
N PRO A 151 -3.47 -0.71 -5.77
CA PRO A 151 -3.91 -0.33 -4.43
C PRO A 151 -3.70 1.17 -4.19
N VAL A 152 -4.70 1.87 -3.66
CA VAL A 152 -4.58 3.31 -3.39
C VAL A 152 -4.22 3.57 -1.93
N ASP A 153 -3.02 4.11 -1.68
CA ASP A 153 -2.62 4.57 -0.36
C ASP A 153 -2.78 6.10 -0.19
N THR A 154 -2.31 6.65 0.92
CA THR A 154 -2.43 8.09 1.20
C THR A 154 -1.57 8.97 0.28
N HIS A 155 -0.45 8.46 -0.23
CA HIS A 155 0.40 9.15 -1.20
C HIS A 155 -0.29 9.17 -2.57
N ILE A 156 -0.76 8.01 -3.03
CA ILE A 156 -1.45 7.84 -4.31
C ILE A 156 -2.73 8.68 -4.33
N ARG A 157 -3.58 8.57 -3.29
CA ARG A 157 -4.79 9.40 -3.14
C ARG A 157 -4.47 10.89 -3.25
N ARG A 158 -3.43 11.36 -2.57
CA ARG A 158 -3.04 12.77 -2.60
C ARG A 158 -2.57 13.19 -3.99
N ILE A 159 -1.76 12.36 -4.67
CA ILE A 159 -1.31 12.63 -6.03
C ILE A 159 -2.50 12.73 -6.98
N SER A 160 -3.39 11.73 -6.98
CA SER A 160 -4.57 11.68 -7.86
C SER A 160 -5.47 12.91 -7.69
N LEU A 161 -5.71 13.34 -6.44
CA LEU A 161 -6.49 14.54 -6.16
C LEU A 161 -5.75 15.82 -6.61
N ARG A 162 -4.44 15.93 -6.35
CA ARG A 162 -3.66 17.14 -6.65
C ARG A 162 -3.47 17.38 -8.14
N ILE A 163 -3.21 16.32 -8.91
CA ILE A 163 -3.07 16.46 -10.36
C ILE A 163 -4.42 16.68 -11.06
N GLY A 164 -5.54 16.46 -10.36
CA GLY A 164 -6.88 16.59 -10.92
C GLY A 164 -7.39 15.34 -11.64
N LEU A 165 -6.83 14.16 -11.34
CA LEU A 165 -7.23 12.90 -11.98
C LEU A 165 -8.64 12.44 -11.56
N THR A 166 -9.07 12.86 -10.37
CA THR A 166 -10.44 12.73 -9.89
C THR A 166 -10.71 13.76 -8.80
N SER A 167 -11.96 14.18 -8.65
CA SER A 167 -12.43 14.98 -7.51
C SER A 167 -12.94 14.11 -6.35
N SER A 168 -13.21 12.82 -6.60
CA SER A 168 -13.73 11.91 -5.58
C SER A 168 -12.65 11.54 -4.57
N ARG A 169 -13.05 11.51 -3.30
CA ARG A 169 -12.21 11.05 -2.19
C ARG A 169 -12.41 9.58 -1.86
N LYS A 170 -13.34 8.89 -2.53
CA LYS A 170 -13.66 7.48 -2.32
C LYS A 170 -12.55 6.59 -2.91
N TYR A 171 -12.23 5.51 -2.20
CA TYR A 171 -11.13 4.60 -2.58
C TYR A 171 -11.29 4.04 -4.00
N TYR A 172 -12.46 3.49 -4.31
CA TYR A 172 -12.72 2.83 -5.59
C TYR A 172 -12.70 3.82 -6.76
N ASP A 173 -13.30 5.00 -6.61
CA ASP A 173 -13.29 6.03 -7.66
C ASP A 173 -11.86 6.46 -8.03
N ILE A 174 -10.99 6.63 -7.02
CA ILE A 174 -9.57 6.95 -7.26
C ILE A 174 -8.87 5.77 -7.95
N ARG A 175 -9.08 4.56 -7.45
CA ARG A 175 -8.47 3.34 -8.00
C ARG A 175 -8.86 3.17 -9.47
N PHE A 176 -10.15 3.22 -9.79
CA PHE A 176 -10.63 3.06 -11.16
C PHE A 176 -10.17 4.18 -12.10
N SER A 177 -10.08 5.42 -11.60
CA SER A 177 -9.51 6.52 -12.39
C SER A 177 -8.03 6.26 -12.74
N LEU A 178 -7.24 5.75 -11.79
CA LEU A 178 -5.85 5.34 -12.06
C LEU A 178 -5.79 4.14 -13.02
N GLU A 179 -6.59 3.11 -12.79
CA GLU A 179 -6.60 1.87 -13.59
C GLU A 179 -7.07 2.08 -15.04
N ARG A 180 -7.87 3.12 -15.31
CA ARG A 180 -8.24 3.57 -16.66
C ARG A 180 -7.06 4.18 -17.42
N ASN A 181 -6.12 4.80 -16.71
CA ASN A 181 -4.98 5.51 -17.28
C ASN A 181 -3.66 4.73 -17.20
N ILE A 182 -3.63 3.60 -16.48
CA ILE A 182 -2.44 2.77 -16.28
C ILE A 182 -2.75 1.35 -16.77
N PRO A 183 -2.06 0.87 -17.84
CA PRO A 183 -2.25 -0.49 -18.35
C PRO A 183 -2.05 -1.54 -17.25
N SER A 184 -2.83 -2.62 -17.32
CA SER A 184 -2.89 -3.68 -16.30
C SER A 184 -1.50 -4.12 -15.81
N LYS A 185 -0.63 -4.53 -16.74
CA LYS A 185 0.74 -5.01 -16.50
C LYS A 185 1.65 -4.06 -15.71
N TYR A 186 1.33 -2.77 -15.64
CA TYR A 186 2.14 -1.77 -14.94
C TYR A 186 1.58 -1.37 -13.58
N ARG A 187 0.39 -1.83 -13.17
CA ARG A 187 -0.33 -1.31 -11.99
C ARG A 187 0.39 -1.57 -10.67
N VAL A 188 0.92 -2.77 -10.47
CA VAL A 188 1.67 -3.13 -9.26
C VAL A 188 2.96 -2.32 -9.15
N ARG A 189 3.67 -2.13 -10.26
CA ARG A 189 4.87 -1.30 -10.31
C ARG A 189 4.54 0.18 -10.07
N ALA A 190 3.51 0.69 -10.75
CA ALA A 190 3.01 2.05 -10.59
C ALA A 190 2.62 2.37 -9.15
N HIS A 191 2.03 1.43 -8.42
CA HIS A 191 1.76 1.58 -6.99
C HIS A 191 3.01 1.99 -6.20
N LEU A 192 4.12 1.26 -6.37
CA LEU A 192 5.36 1.53 -5.65
C LEU A 192 6.05 2.82 -6.14
N LEU A 193 6.00 3.10 -7.44
CA LEU A 193 6.53 4.34 -8.03
C LEU A 193 5.81 5.58 -7.48
N LEU A 194 4.48 5.55 -7.47
CA LEU A 194 3.66 6.65 -6.98
C LEU A 194 3.84 6.88 -5.47
N ILE A 195 4.03 5.81 -4.69
CA ILE A 195 4.39 5.93 -3.26
C ILE A 195 5.72 6.66 -3.11
N ASN A 196 6.76 6.26 -3.84
CA ASN A 196 8.07 6.91 -3.78
C ASN A 196 8.00 8.37 -4.23
N PHE A 197 7.29 8.66 -5.31
CA PHE A 197 7.08 10.03 -5.76
C PHE A 197 6.34 10.88 -4.72
N GLY A 198 5.29 10.35 -4.12
CA GLY A 198 4.51 11.05 -3.10
C GLY A 198 5.27 11.23 -1.78
N ARG A 199 6.29 10.43 -1.50
CA ARG A 199 7.17 10.59 -0.33
C ARG A 199 8.23 11.65 -0.53
N ASN A 200 8.83 11.70 -1.73
CA ASN A 200 10.02 12.50 -1.99
C ASN A 200 9.70 13.84 -2.69
N ILE A 201 8.71 13.89 -3.57
CA ILE A 201 8.38 15.07 -4.38
C ILE A 201 7.02 15.65 -3.98
N CYS A 202 5.93 14.88 -4.14
CA CYS A 202 4.56 15.33 -3.84
C CYS A 202 4.21 15.12 -2.36
N ARG A 203 5.04 15.70 -1.49
CA ARG A 203 4.94 15.60 -0.03
C ARG A 203 3.63 16.20 0.48
N SER A 204 3.12 15.67 1.60
CA SER A 204 1.87 16.17 2.20
C SER A 204 2.00 17.65 2.58
N ARG A 205 3.08 18.00 3.26
CA ARG A 205 3.52 19.36 3.57
C ARG A 205 4.63 19.76 2.59
N GLU A 206 4.60 21.01 2.14
CA GLU A 206 5.63 21.60 1.27
C GLU A 206 6.02 20.70 0.07
N PRO A 207 5.09 20.43 -0.86
CA PRO A 207 5.42 19.70 -2.08
C PRO A 207 6.45 20.47 -2.91
N LEU A 208 7.39 19.74 -3.52
CA LEU A 208 8.49 20.32 -4.30
C LEU A 208 8.02 20.70 -5.72
N CYS A 209 7.01 21.57 -5.85
CA CYS A 209 6.38 21.90 -7.13
C CYS A 209 7.36 22.47 -8.18
N ARG A 210 8.34 23.28 -7.78
CA ARG A 210 9.37 23.81 -8.69
C ARG A 210 10.20 22.71 -9.36
N ALA A 211 10.48 21.64 -8.63
CA ALA A 211 11.25 20.49 -9.13
C ALA A 211 10.33 19.35 -9.64
N CYS A 212 9.01 19.55 -9.65
CA CYS A 212 8.06 18.50 -10.01
C CYS A 212 7.94 18.40 -11.54
N PRO A 213 8.15 17.22 -12.15
CA PRO A 213 8.05 17.04 -13.60
C PRO A 213 6.64 17.31 -14.14
N ALA A 214 5.63 17.21 -13.28
CA ALA A 214 4.23 17.43 -13.63
C ALA A 214 3.74 18.85 -13.31
N SER A 215 4.61 19.77 -12.87
CA SER A 215 4.20 21.10 -12.35
C SER A 215 3.29 21.87 -13.31
N LYS A 216 3.69 21.93 -14.59
CA LYS A 216 2.93 22.61 -15.67
C LYS A 216 1.51 22.04 -15.80
N TYR A 217 1.40 20.72 -15.77
CA TYR A 217 0.15 19.98 -16.00
C TYR A 217 -0.72 19.79 -14.74
N CYS A 218 -0.13 19.94 -13.54
CA CYS A 218 -0.77 19.65 -12.27
C CYS A 218 -1.75 20.75 -11.87
N LEU A 219 -3.01 20.37 -11.60
CA LEU A 219 -4.07 21.28 -11.16
C LEU A 219 -3.72 22.03 -9.86
N SER A 220 -3.08 21.36 -8.90
CA SER A 220 -2.71 21.93 -7.59
C SER A 220 -1.25 22.39 -7.50
N SER A 221 -0.59 22.68 -8.63
CA SER A 221 0.77 23.23 -8.60
C SER A 221 0.80 24.56 -7.85
N ARG A 222 1.90 24.83 -7.14
CA ARG A 222 2.13 26.07 -6.38
C ARG A 222 3.07 27.05 -7.09
N VAL A 223 3.39 26.75 -8.34
CA VAL A 223 4.24 27.53 -9.23
C VAL A 223 3.68 27.50 -10.63
#